data_AF-U5C4Q3-F1
#
_entry.id   AF-U5C4Q3-F1
#
_cell.length_a   1.000
_cell.length_b   1.000
_cell.length_c   1.000
_cell.angle_alpha   90.00
_cell.angle_beta   90.00
_cell.angle_gamma   90.00
#
_symmetry.space_group_name_H-M   'P 1'
#
loop_
_entity.id
_entity.type
_entity.pdbx_description
1 polymer ?
#
loop_
_entity_poly.entity_id
_entity_poly.type
_entity_poly.pdbx_seq_one_letter_code
_entity_poly.pdbx_strand_id
1 'polypeptide(L)'
;MSLSKNKGFLNIVFVGMFFLFGISEGFSQREYDPEMKPPIKDRLYYGGNFAAQFGTITFIDVSPLVGIMLTEKFSGGVGMTYQYFNNKRFPGGDSNLYGGRTFLRYNVFPNIFAHTEYEALNFDLYNNRTEVFERQWVPSLFVGAGYFAPFGNRGGANFTFLYNLLYDNQRSPYNEPYVIRVGFVL
;
A
#
# COMPACT_ATOMS: atom_id res chain seq x y z
N MET A 1 -8.67 -56.75 -1.98
CA MET A 1 -9.80 -55.95 -2.48
C MET A 1 -9.43 -54.48 -2.31
N SER A 2 -9.37 -53.78 -3.44
CA SER A 2 -9.11 -52.36 -3.78
C SER A 2 -8.73 -51.31 -2.72
N LEU A 3 -7.74 -50.49 -3.13
CA LEU A 3 -7.39 -49.16 -2.65
C LEU A 3 -8.58 -48.18 -2.59
N SER A 4 -8.51 -47.19 -1.69
CA SER A 4 -8.75 -45.79 -2.06
C SER A 4 -8.06 -44.82 -1.09
N LYS A 5 -7.08 -44.08 -1.63
CA LYS A 5 -6.41 -42.94 -1.03
C LYS A 5 -7.36 -41.73 -1.10
N ASN A 6 -7.68 -41.10 0.02
CA ASN A 6 -8.28 -39.76 -0.02
C ASN A 6 -7.22 -38.71 0.33
N LYS A 7 -6.52 -38.25 -0.71
CA LYS A 7 -5.74 -37.00 -0.67
C LYS A 7 -6.75 -35.85 -0.82
N GLY A 8 -7.02 -35.15 0.28
CA GLY A 8 -7.73 -33.87 0.21
C GLY A 8 -6.87 -32.86 -0.54
N PHE A 9 -7.22 -32.60 -1.80
CA PHE A 9 -6.62 -31.57 -2.64
C PHE A 9 -6.87 -30.19 -2.04
N LEU A 10 -5.80 -29.57 -1.56
CA LEU A 10 -5.76 -28.18 -1.11
C LEU A 10 -5.68 -27.29 -2.37
N ASN A 11 -6.81 -26.92 -2.94
CA ASN A 11 -6.86 -25.94 -4.04
C ASN A 11 -6.72 -24.53 -3.46
N ILE A 12 -5.47 -24.09 -3.22
CA ILE A 12 -5.15 -22.67 -3.06
C ILE A 12 -4.97 -22.10 -4.45
N VAL A 13 -5.99 -21.41 -4.96
CA VAL A 13 -5.89 -20.62 -6.18
C VAL A 13 -5.28 -19.26 -5.80
N PHE A 14 -3.95 -19.13 -5.93
CA PHE A 14 -3.29 -17.82 -6.00
C PHE A 14 -3.36 -17.35 -7.45
N VAL A 15 -4.29 -16.43 -7.78
CA VAL A 15 -4.20 -15.68 -9.03
C VAL A 15 -3.19 -14.55 -8.83
N GLY A 16 -1.91 -14.91 -8.84
CA GLY A 16 -0.81 -13.95 -8.97
C GLY A 16 -0.51 -13.75 -10.45
N MET A 17 -1.14 -12.76 -11.08
CA MET A 17 -0.90 -12.44 -12.48
C MET A 17 0.41 -11.65 -12.59
N PHE A 18 1.55 -12.35 -12.60
CA PHE A 18 2.86 -11.76 -12.88
C PHE A 18 2.98 -11.51 -14.39
N PHE A 19 2.64 -10.29 -14.81
CA PHE A 19 2.98 -9.80 -16.15
C PHE A 19 4.47 -9.42 -16.17
N LEU A 20 5.32 -10.35 -16.60
CA LEU A 20 6.66 -10.05 -17.10
C LEU A 20 6.52 -9.40 -18.47
N PHE A 21 6.56 -8.06 -18.54
CA PHE A 21 6.66 -7.35 -19.81
C PHE A 21 7.81 -6.36 -19.83
N GLY A 22 8.72 -6.64 -20.75
CA GLY A 22 9.49 -5.72 -21.60
C GLY A 22 9.92 -4.39 -21.01
N ILE A 23 11.23 -4.23 -20.90
CA ILE A 23 11.91 -2.93 -20.83
C ILE A 23 11.58 -2.18 -22.13
N SER A 24 10.52 -1.37 -22.13
CA SER A 24 10.39 -0.26 -23.06
C SER A 24 10.63 1.01 -22.25
N GLU A 25 11.55 1.84 -22.73
CA GLU A 25 11.84 3.16 -22.18
C GLU A 25 10.61 4.06 -22.35
N GLY A 26 9.65 3.90 -21.46
CA GLY A 26 8.48 4.77 -21.37
C GLY A 26 8.88 6.08 -20.71
N PHE A 27 8.79 7.17 -21.47
CA PHE A 27 8.84 8.57 -21.02
C PHE A 27 7.68 8.89 -20.06
N SER A 28 7.64 8.24 -18.90
CA SER A 28 6.58 8.40 -17.90
C SER A 28 6.95 9.39 -16.81
N GLN A 29 8.11 10.02 -16.90
CA GLN A 29 8.42 11.21 -16.12
C GLN A 29 7.90 12.39 -16.94
N ARG A 30 6.85 13.08 -16.46
CA ARG A 30 6.52 14.40 -16.99
C ARG A 30 7.76 15.26 -16.80
N GLU A 31 8.34 15.71 -17.90
CA GLU A 31 9.47 16.64 -17.90
C GLU A 31 8.99 17.93 -17.21
N TYR A 32 9.44 18.12 -15.97
CA TYR A 32 9.14 19.31 -15.19
C TYR A 32 10.19 20.34 -15.55
N ASP A 33 9.78 21.39 -16.26
CA ASP A 33 10.62 22.56 -16.49
C ASP A 33 10.54 23.48 -15.25
N PRO A 34 11.65 23.63 -14.49
CA PRO A 34 11.69 24.43 -13.27
C PRO A 34 11.50 25.94 -13.53
N GLU A 35 11.73 26.42 -14.75
CA GLU A 35 11.59 27.84 -15.11
C GLU A 35 10.12 28.22 -15.36
N MET A 36 9.30 27.27 -15.82
CA MET A 36 7.91 27.55 -16.19
C MET A 36 6.97 27.69 -14.99
N LYS A 37 7.42 27.34 -13.77
CA LYS A 37 6.63 27.31 -12.52
C LYS A 37 5.15 26.95 -12.77
N PRO A 38 4.85 25.77 -13.35
CA PRO A 38 3.50 25.41 -13.74
C PRO A 38 2.54 25.53 -12.54
N PRO A 39 1.26 25.89 -12.76
CA PRO A 39 0.31 26.05 -11.67
C PRO A 39 0.18 24.77 -10.85
N ILE A 40 -0.16 24.91 -9.56
CA ILE A 40 -0.23 23.81 -8.58
C ILE A 40 -1.02 22.60 -9.11
N LYS A 41 -2.09 22.85 -9.88
CA LYS A 41 -2.95 21.83 -10.47
C LYS A 41 -2.21 20.88 -11.43
N ASP A 42 -1.24 21.38 -12.18
CA ASP A 42 -0.48 20.59 -13.16
C ASP A 42 0.61 19.75 -12.49
N ARG A 43 0.92 20.07 -11.23
CA ARG A 43 1.88 19.35 -10.38
C ARG A 43 1.24 18.26 -9.54
N LEU A 44 -0.09 18.15 -9.57
CA LEU A 44 -0.81 17.11 -8.87
C LEU A 44 -0.71 15.80 -9.65
N TYR A 45 -0.48 14.72 -8.91
CA TYR A 45 -0.60 13.37 -9.40
C TYR A 45 -1.51 12.58 -8.47
N TYR A 46 -2.20 11.61 -9.05
CA TYR A 46 -3.19 10.81 -8.35
C TYR A 46 -2.76 9.36 -8.41
N GLY A 47 -3.06 8.62 -7.35
CA GLY A 47 -2.75 7.20 -7.35
C GLY A 47 -3.50 6.47 -6.27
N GLY A 48 -3.07 5.26 -6.01
CA GLY A 48 -3.58 4.49 -4.89
C GLY A 48 -3.11 3.05 -4.93
N ASN A 49 -3.51 2.33 -3.88
CA ASN A 49 -3.50 0.88 -3.90
C ASN A 49 -4.95 0.37 -3.93
N PHE A 50 -5.16 -0.73 -4.62
CA PHE A 50 -6.40 -1.47 -4.58
C PHE A 50 -6.07 -2.96 -4.55
N ALA A 51 -6.55 -3.66 -3.53
CA ALA A 51 -6.47 -5.10 -3.44
C ALA A 51 -7.82 -5.66 -2.98
N ALA A 52 -8.29 -6.71 -3.64
CA ALA A 52 -9.53 -7.37 -3.25
C ALA A 52 -9.40 -8.88 -3.38
N GLN A 53 -9.88 -9.59 -2.37
CA GLN A 53 -9.97 -11.03 -2.33
C GLN A 53 -11.36 -11.40 -1.83
N PHE A 54 -12.03 -12.29 -2.56
CA PHE A 54 -13.36 -12.78 -2.22
C PHE A 54 -13.33 -14.30 -2.05
N GLY A 55 -14.09 -14.82 -1.09
CA GLY A 55 -14.21 -16.26 -0.88
C GLY A 55 -14.64 -16.59 0.55
N THR A 56 -13.88 -17.47 1.19
CA THR A 56 -14.01 -17.75 2.64
C THR A 56 -13.52 -16.57 3.48
N ILE A 57 -12.48 -15.89 3.00
CA ILE A 57 -11.99 -14.62 3.53
C ILE A 57 -12.36 -13.56 2.49
N THR A 58 -13.06 -12.53 2.93
CA THR A 58 -13.28 -11.31 2.16
C THR A 58 -12.29 -10.28 2.67
N PHE A 59 -11.40 -9.81 1.80
CA PHE A 59 -10.44 -8.75 2.09
C PHE A 59 -10.55 -7.68 1.00
N ILE A 60 -10.69 -6.43 1.40
CA ILE A 60 -10.76 -5.29 0.49
C ILE A 60 -9.84 -4.21 1.07
N ASP A 61 -8.85 -3.77 0.32
CA ASP A 61 -7.99 -2.62 0.62
C ASP A 61 -8.18 -1.59 -0.50
N VAL A 62 -8.58 -0.39 -0.11
CA VAL A 62 -8.66 0.78 -0.97
C VAL A 62 -7.86 1.89 -0.32
N SER A 63 -6.76 2.28 -0.95
CA SER A 63 -5.84 3.26 -0.40
C SER A 63 -5.49 4.36 -1.40
N PRO A 64 -6.43 5.28 -1.71
CA PRO A 64 -6.19 6.37 -2.65
C PRO A 64 -5.12 7.35 -2.12
N LEU A 65 -4.40 8.00 -3.03
CA LEU A 65 -3.40 9.01 -2.70
C LEU A 65 -3.46 10.18 -3.68
N VAL A 66 -3.15 11.36 -3.17
CA VAL A 66 -2.95 12.58 -3.93
C VAL A 66 -1.60 13.15 -3.53
N GLY A 67 -0.74 13.37 -4.51
CA GLY A 67 0.56 14.00 -4.30
C GLY A 67 0.74 15.24 -5.15
N ILE A 68 1.69 16.07 -4.73
CA ILE A 68 2.14 17.27 -5.42
C ILE A 68 3.65 17.20 -5.63
N MET A 69 4.10 17.49 -6.86
CA MET A 69 5.51 17.72 -7.16
C MET A 69 5.91 19.11 -6.66
N LEU A 70 6.71 19.15 -5.60
CA LEU A 70 7.23 20.39 -5.02
C LEU A 70 8.45 20.88 -5.82
N THR A 71 9.29 19.93 -6.25
CA THR A 71 10.40 20.12 -7.19
C THR A 71 10.48 18.89 -8.13
N GLU A 72 11.39 18.89 -9.11
CA GLU A 72 11.65 17.74 -10.00
C GLU A 72 11.95 16.44 -9.25
N LYS A 73 12.64 16.56 -8.12
CA LYS A 73 13.10 15.42 -7.33
C LYS A 73 12.31 15.22 -6.05
N PHE A 74 11.54 16.21 -5.61
CA PHE A 74 10.85 16.16 -4.33
C PHE A 74 9.34 16.27 -4.53
N SER A 75 8.62 15.27 -4.01
CA SER A 75 7.17 15.28 -3.95
C SER A 75 6.67 14.98 -2.56
N GLY A 76 5.48 15.46 -2.26
CA GLY A 76 4.80 15.19 -1.00
C GLY A 76 3.33 14.95 -1.25
N GLY A 77 2.64 14.30 -0.33
CA GLY A 77 1.24 14.00 -0.53
C GLY A 77 0.54 13.49 0.71
N VAL A 78 -0.73 13.21 0.50
CA VAL A 78 -1.62 12.60 1.48
C VAL A 78 -2.34 11.43 0.85
N GLY A 79 -2.73 10.47 1.66
CA GLY A 79 -3.54 9.34 1.26
C GLY A 79 -4.50 8.95 2.35
N MET A 80 -5.50 8.20 1.95
CA MET A 80 -6.41 7.52 2.85
C MET A 80 -6.21 6.03 2.67
N THR A 81 -6.52 5.27 3.71
CA THR A 81 -6.52 3.81 3.67
C THR A 81 -7.81 3.33 4.30
N TYR A 82 -8.49 2.44 3.61
CA TYR A 82 -9.65 1.72 4.10
C TYR A 82 -9.46 0.25 3.80
N GLN A 83 -9.50 -0.57 4.84
CA GLN A 83 -9.34 -2.00 4.75
C GLN A 83 -10.51 -2.68 5.47
N TYR A 84 -11.19 -3.55 4.74
CA TYR A 84 -12.22 -4.43 5.26
C TYR A 84 -11.69 -5.86 5.26
N PHE A 85 -11.78 -6.53 6.40
CA PHE A 85 -11.47 -7.94 6.53
C PHE A 85 -12.65 -8.67 7.14
N ASN A 86 -13.03 -9.81 6.58
CA ASN A 86 -14.07 -10.66 7.12
C ASN A 86 -13.73 -12.13 6.85
N ASN A 87 -13.74 -12.94 7.90
CA ASN A 87 -13.55 -14.38 7.81
C ASN A 87 -14.85 -15.13 8.15
N LYS A 88 -15.47 -15.74 7.14
CA LYS A 88 -16.73 -16.48 7.29
C LYS A 88 -16.63 -17.73 8.18
N ARG A 89 -15.42 -18.17 8.54
CA ARG A 89 -15.21 -19.32 9.45
C ARG A 89 -15.46 -18.99 10.92
N PHE A 90 -15.43 -17.71 11.29
CA PHE A 90 -15.59 -17.27 12.67
C PHE A 90 -16.71 -16.22 12.75
N PRO A 91 -17.83 -16.49 13.46
CA PRO A 91 -18.86 -15.49 13.69
C PRO A 91 -18.28 -14.31 14.47
N GLY A 92 -18.44 -13.09 13.95
CA GLY A 92 -17.85 -11.86 14.53
C GLY A 92 -16.39 -11.59 14.14
N GLY A 93 -15.86 -12.29 13.12
CA GLY A 93 -14.50 -12.07 12.60
C GLY A 93 -14.39 -10.96 11.55
N ASP A 94 -15.34 -10.03 11.50
CA ASP A 94 -15.25 -8.83 10.66
C ASP A 94 -14.48 -7.72 11.39
N SER A 95 -13.58 -7.07 10.66
CA SER A 95 -12.74 -5.99 11.16
C SER A 95 -12.66 -4.89 10.11
N ASN A 96 -12.79 -3.66 10.59
CA ASN A 96 -12.69 -2.46 9.78
C ASN A 96 -11.49 -1.66 10.25
N LEU A 97 -10.57 -1.40 9.32
CA LEU A 97 -9.41 -0.56 9.52
C LEU A 97 -9.52 0.63 8.58
N TYR A 98 -9.33 1.84 9.11
CA TYR A 98 -9.25 3.02 8.26
C TYR A 98 -8.26 4.01 8.82
N GLY A 99 -7.78 4.90 7.98
CA GLY A 99 -6.85 5.91 8.43
C GLY A 99 -6.38 6.82 7.32
N GLY A 100 -5.42 7.64 7.70
CA GLY A 100 -4.80 8.60 6.82
C GLY A 100 -3.29 8.46 6.87
N ARG A 101 -2.65 8.81 5.76
CA ARG A 101 -1.20 8.90 5.65
C ARG A 101 -0.79 10.21 5.00
N THR A 102 0.37 10.69 5.38
CA THR A 102 1.09 11.74 4.67
C THR A 102 2.49 11.25 4.36
N PHE A 103 2.99 11.58 3.18
CA PHE A 103 4.28 11.09 2.74
C PHE A 103 5.11 12.17 2.06
N LEU A 104 6.41 11.97 2.11
CA LEU A 104 7.42 12.70 1.37
C LEU A 104 8.24 11.69 0.56
N ARG A 105 8.53 12.07 -0.68
CA ARG A 105 9.29 11.26 -1.62
C ARG A 105 10.40 12.10 -2.23
N TYR A 106 11.58 11.50 -2.31
CA TYR A 106 12.75 12.08 -2.94
C TYR A 106 13.31 11.14 -4.01
N ASN A 107 13.21 11.53 -5.27
CA ASN A 107 13.73 10.77 -6.41
C ASN A 107 15.26 10.92 -6.45
N VAL A 108 15.97 9.85 -6.09
CA VAL A 108 17.44 9.78 -6.15
C VAL A 108 17.88 9.51 -7.59
N PHE A 109 17.18 8.59 -8.25
CA PHE A 109 17.33 8.28 -9.66
C PHE A 109 15.96 8.37 -10.36
N PRO A 110 15.91 8.42 -11.70
CA PRO A 110 14.66 8.49 -12.46
C PRO A 110 13.62 7.42 -12.05
N ASN A 111 14.08 6.21 -11.69
CA ASN A 111 13.22 5.09 -11.29
C ASN A 111 13.34 4.71 -9.81
N ILE A 112 14.25 5.32 -9.04
CA ILE A 112 14.49 4.96 -7.64
C ILE A 112 14.28 6.18 -6.76
N PHE A 113 13.47 6.03 -5.72
CA PHE A 113 13.17 7.10 -4.79
C PHE A 113 13.29 6.64 -3.34
N ALA A 114 13.68 7.57 -2.48
CA ALA A 114 13.52 7.45 -1.04
C ALA A 114 12.11 7.90 -0.65
N HIS A 115 11.52 7.26 0.35
CA HIS A 115 10.15 7.51 0.80
C HIS A 115 10.11 7.58 2.32
N THR A 116 9.37 8.55 2.85
CA THR A 116 9.06 8.66 4.27
C THR A 116 7.58 8.91 4.40
N GLU A 117 6.93 8.22 5.33
CA GLU A 117 5.50 8.29 5.48
C GLU A 117 5.10 8.23 6.94
N TYR A 118 4.19 9.10 7.34
CA TYR A 118 3.52 9.03 8.62
C TYR A 118 2.08 8.59 8.38
N GLU A 119 1.70 7.48 8.99
CA GLU A 119 0.39 6.85 8.85
C GLU A 119 -0.27 6.74 10.22
N ALA A 120 -1.55 7.06 10.30
CA ALA A 120 -2.36 6.85 11.49
C ALA A 120 -3.54 5.99 11.11
N LEU A 121 -3.57 4.76 11.63
CA LEU A 121 -4.64 3.79 11.38
C LEU A 121 -5.48 3.61 12.63
N ASN A 122 -6.78 3.46 12.41
CA ASN A 122 -7.78 3.23 13.42
C ASN A 122 -8.39 1.84 13.20
N PHE A 123 -8.24 0.96 14.18
CA PHE A 123 -8.77 -0.39 14.14
C PHE A 123 -9.00 -0.93 15.55
N ASP A 124 -9.70 -2.06 15.63
CA ASP A 124 -10.05 -2.68 16.90
C ASP A 124 -8.87 -3.50 17.42
N LEU A 125 -8.29 -3.05 18.54
CA LEU A 125 -7.19 -3.73 19.23
C LEU A 125 -7.74 -4.42 20.47
N TYR A 126 -7.29 -5.66 20.69
CA TYR A 126 -7.61 -6.38 21.90
C TYR A 126 -6.85 -5.78 23.08
N ASN A 127 -7.57 -5.25 24.07
CA ASN A 127 -6.97 -4.67 25.26
C ASN A 127 -6.86 -5.72 26.38
N ASN A 128 -5.65 -6.19 26.66
CA ASN A 128 -5.37 -7.18 27.71
C ASN A 128 -5.74 -6.72 29.14
N ARG A 129 -5.99 -5.42 29.37
CA ARG A 129 -6.34 -4.88 30.70
C ARG A 129 -7.84 -4.82 30.94
N THR A 130 -8.62 -4.55 29.90
CA THR A 130 -10.09 -4.45 29.98
C THR A 130 -10.79 -5.68 29.42
N GLU A 131 -10.05 -6.57 28.74
CA GLU A 131 -10.54 -7.77 28.05
C GLU A 131 -11.57 -7.47 26.94
N VAL A 132 -11.60 -6.23 26.46
CA VAL A 132 -12.51 -5.77 25.41
C VAL A 132 -11.72 -5.31 24.18
N PHE A 133 -12.32 -5.45 23.00
CA PHE A 133 -11.83 -4.83 21.77
C PHE A 133 -12.12 -3.32 21.81
N GLU A 134 -11.05 -2.52 21.86
CA GLU A 134 -11.14 -1.08 21.87
C GLU A 134 -10.56 -0.52 20.58
N ARG A 135 -11.29 0.43 20.01
CA ARG A 135 -10.87 1.12 18.80
C ARG A 135 -9.78 2.14 19.14
N GLN A 136 -8.57 1.91 18.63
CA GLN A 136 -7.41 2.74 18.94
C GLN A 136 -6.76 3.30 17.68
N TRP A 137 -6.23 4.52 17.80
CA TRP A 137 -5.40 5.13 16.77
C TRP A 137 -3.95 4.72 16.99
N VAL A 138 -3.36 4.09 15.98
CA VAL A 138 -1.98 3.60 16.01
C VAL A 138 -1.19 4.39 14.97
N PRO A 139 -0.26 5.26 15.41
CA PRO A 139 0.65 5.92 14.50
C PRO A 139 1.77 4.98 14.07
N SER A 140 2.20 5.10 12.82
CA SER A 140 3.34 4.41 12.23
C SER A 140 4.18 5.41 11.45
N LEU A 141 5.49 5.37 11.65
CA LEU A 141 6.43 6.23 10.91
C LEU A 141 7.31 5.32 10.06
N PHE A 142 7.06 5.35 8.76
CA PHE A 142 7.78 4.57 7.78
C PHE A 142 8.91 5.36 7.15
N VAL A 143 10.05 4.71 7.00
CA VAL A 143 11.16 5.19 6.16
C VAL A 143 11.58 4.05 5.25
N GLY A 144 11.88 4.35 3.99
CA GLY A 144 12.32 3.33 3.06
C GLY A 144 12.62 3.87 1.68
N ALA A 145 12.56 2.98 0.70
CA ALA A 145 12.87 3.29 -0.69
C ALA A 145 11.96 2.48 -1.61
N GLY A 146 11.82 2.93 -2.85
CA GLY A 146 11.04 2.23 -3.82
C GLY A 146 11.52 2.41 -5.25
N TYR A 147 10.94 1.59 -6.11
CA TYR A 147 11.15 1.56 -7.54
C TYR A 147 9.86 1.92 -8.26
N PHE A 148 9.95 2.90 -9.16
CA PHE A 148 8.86 3.28 -10.04
C PHE A 148 9.06 2.62 -11.41
N ALA A 149 8.15 1.71 -11.74
CA ALA A 149 8.08 1.02 -13.01
C ALA A 149 7.02 1.73 -13.89
N PRO A 150 7.44 2.59 -14.82
CA PRO A 150 6.50 3.26 -15.71
C PRO A 150 5.80 2.26 -16.63
N PHE A 151 4.51 2.44 -16.87
CA PHE A 151 3.77 1.63 -17.86
C PHE A 151 2.84 2.52 -18.71
N GLY A 152 3.06 2.48 -20.03
CA GLY A 152 2.34 3.34 -20.98
C GLY A 152 2.70 4.83 -20.86
N ASN A 153 1.83 5.70 -21.39
CA ASN A 153 2.12 7.14 -21.52
C ASN A 153 1.65 8.00 -20.34
N ARG A 154 0.84 7.46 -19.41
CA ARG A 154 0.14 8.25 -18.39
C ARG A 154 0.07 7.57 -17.02
N GLY A 155 0.91 6.57 -16.74
CA GLY A 155 0.86 5.88 -15.46
C GLY A 155 2.06 4.99 -15.19
N GLY A 156 2.15 4.51 -13.95
CA GLY A 156 3.22 3.62 -13.53
C GLY A 156 2.90 2.90 -12.23
N ALA A 157 3.60 1.79 -12.03
CA ALA A 157 3.52 0.96 -10.85
C ALA A 157 4.62 1.39 -9.90
N ASN A 158 4.29 1.41 -8.62
CA ASN A 158 5.16 1.84 -7.57
C ASN A 158 5.39 0.69 -6.61
N PHE A 159 6.64 0.25 -6.47
CA PHE A 159 7.05 -0.78 -5.53
C PHE A 159 7.83 -0.11 -4.41
N THR A 160 7.31 -0.10 -3.18
CA THR A 160 7.94 0.58 -2.05
C THR A 160 8.22 -0.40 -0.93
N PHE A 161 9.46 -0.44 -0.48
CA PHE A 161 9.89 -1.13 0.73
C PHE A 161 9.99 -0.12 1.85
N LEU A 162 9.31 -0.39 2.96
CA LEU A 162 9.15 0.53 4.09
C LEU A 162 9.55 -0.18 5.37
N TYR A 163 10.20 0.55 6.27
CA TYR A 163 10.51 0.10 7.63
C TYR A 163 9.85 1.03 8.64
N ASN A 164 9.08 0.47 9.56
CA ASN A 164 8.35 1.20 10.59
C ASN A 164 9.26 1.46 11.80
N LEU A 165 9.61 2.73 12.00
CA LEU A 165 10.41 3.18 13.14
C LEU A 165 9.63 3.21 14.46
N LEU A 166 8.29 3.29 14.39
CA LEU A 166 7.40 3.27 15.55
C LEU A 166 6.75 1.91 15.74
N TYR A 167 7.39 0.85 15.26
CA TYR A 167 6.85 -0.50 15.34
C TYR A 167 6.67 -0.96 16.80
N ASP A 168 5.45 -1.37 17.12
CA ASP A 168 5.06 -1.97 18.39
C ASP A 168 4.36 -3.29 18.10
N ASN A 169 4.95 -4.41 18.55
CA ASN A 169 4.43 -5.75 18.29
C ASN A 169 3.03 -6.02 18.88
N GLN A 170 2.55 -5.21 19.83
CA GLN A 170 1.22 -5.37 20.44
C GLN A 170 0.15 -4.50 19.80
N ARG A 171 0.54 -3.42 19.14
CA ARG A 171 -0.38 -2.39 18.63
C ARG A 171 -0.27 -2.18 17.14
N SER A 172 0.82 -2.59 16.50
CA SER A 172 0.99 -2.39 15.07
C SER A 172 0.00 -3.28 14.31
N PRO A 173 -0.68 -2.75 13.27
CA PRO A 173 -1.49 -3.56 12.39
C PRO A 173 -0.64 -4.47 11.48
N TYR A 174 0.68 -4.30 11.48
CA TYR A 174 1.63 -5.08 10.70
C TYR A 174 2.29 -6.14 11.58
N ASN A 175 2.36 -7.38 11.09
CA ASN A 175 3.02 -8.48 11.80
C ASN A 175 4.54 -8.26 11.91
N GLU A 176 5.12 -7.51 10.98
CA GLU A 176 6.56 -7.30 10.86
C GLU A 176 6.84 -5.79 10.75
N PRO A 177 8.01 -5.33 11.21
CA PRO A 177 8.38 -3.92 11.12
C PRO A 177 8.63 -3.46 9.68
N TYR A 178 8.84 -4.38 8.73
CA TYR A 178 8.98 -4.07 7.32
C TYR A 178 7.69 -4.32 6.56
N VAL A 179 7.40 -3.47 5.59
CA VAL A 179 6.17 -3.49 4.78
C VAL A 179 6.53 -3.28 3.32
N ILE A 180 6.00 -4.13 2.45
CA ILE A 180 6.11 -3.98 1.00
C ILE A 180 4.77 -3.49 0.48
N ARG A 181 4.79 -2.39 -0.27
CA ARG A 181 3.60 -1.82 -0.91
C ARG A 181 3.77 -1.77 -2.40
N VAL A 182 2.73 -2.23 -3.09
CA VAL A 182 2.56 -2.01 -4.53
C VAL A 182 1.43 -1.00 -4.69
N GLY A 183 1.63 0.00 -5.53
CA GLY A 183 0.61 1.00 -5.83
C GLY A 183 0.68 1.44 -7.28
N PHE A 184 -0.34 2.15 -7.72
CA PHE A 184 -0.45 2.66 -9.08
C PHE A 184 -0.58 4.18 -9.03
N VAL A 185 0.10 4.87 -9.94
CA VAL A 185 0.07 6.33 -10.07
C VAL A 185 -0.27 6.70 -11.51
N LEU A 186 -1.05 7.76 -11.68
CA LEU A 186 -1.56 8.33 -12.93
C LEU A 186 -1.19 9.81 -13.06
#